data_AF-A0A2H1EIP7-F1
#
_entry.id   AF-A0A2H1EIP7-F1
#
_cell.length_a   1.000
_cell.length_b   1.000
_cell.length_c   1.000
_cell.angle_alpha   90.00
_cell.angle_beta   90.00
_cell.angle_gamma   90.00
#
_symmetry.space_group_name_H-M   'P 1'
#
loop_
_entity.id
_entity.type
_entity.pdbx_description
1 polymer ?
#
loop_
_entity_poly.entity_id
_entity_poly.type
_entity_poly.pdbx_seq_one_letter_code
_entity_poly.pdbx_strand_id
1 'polypeptide(L)'
;MQSDIPNRVLFVAIALVCVTFFVYNTPQANGMEGLLPKLEPTQHVSSNPNLYVSAENSLFKNYFAGPQVIEVIVSDPDINRLDQAYGEPVVTINGKRLRMAQTTDGNWHAYFADMNQAEYADATQTNNSGKGLDFGQFCSSESAIATGVDFSETKGIAVSRHFSGASNGTQSLGTCSPTNIAGVTNIAGGTLLNHVIKQNTTLNGQPPGGKLGQIASNNVAFSNAWPIIQLYDFSGFPETVTIQYQKAGGVQSVDLVFDRIPGSLIKGLTNRIYLPQGAEVQADLVDPQLNIDPTEEDSWTWGTSTTNSTVYYEAFSRNGVADADGTIGMQNLSGNLTSLMFNHNGILTTNPRPQGVKVVEAQNNGIQTGFLDSSGRHRTQSISGASGPITLLEIQPNVGIFSDYDTKGIADLKIINNAMRDTSFLAKYNDISYSIVVKYHTATLTMEIPHANTQTQNVQTKVITHNPDTVFISFLKLSIVKSLFLYQFFTTLGFNVMM
;
A
#
# COMPACT_ATOMS: atom_id res chain seq x y z
N MET A 1 63.63 12.18 13.88
CA MET A 1 62.85 13.43 14.01
C MET A 1 61.45 13.13 13.54
N GLN A 2 60.51 13.50 14.38
CA GLN A 2 59.09 13.15 14.40
C GLN A 2 58.28 14.28 13.75
N SER A 3 57.29 13.94 12.92
CA SER A 3 56.10 14.75 12.59
C SER A 3 55.15 13.81 11.80
N ASP A 4 54.13 13.15 12.36
CA ASP A 4 52.91 13.62 13.06
C ASP A 4 52.11 14.68 12.30
N ILE A 5 51.21 14.24 11.41
CA ILE A 5 49.92 14.87 11.03
C ILE A 5 48.95 13.72 10.60
N PRO A 6 47.63 13.76 10.94
CA PRO A 6 46.97 12.67 11.67
C PRO A 6 46.03 11.76 10.85
N ASN A 7 45.85 10.55 11.37
CA ASN A 7 44.87 9.51 11.03
C ASN A 7 43.38 9.92 11.15
N ARG A 8 43.04 11.23 11.12
CA ARG A 8 41.66 11.72 11.18
C ARG A 8 40.99 11.93 9.83
N VAL A 9 41.73 11.91 8.71
CA VAL A 9 41.14 12.10 7.37
C VAL A 9 40.63 10.78 6.76
N LEU A 10 41.21 9.63 7.14
CA LEU A 10 40.79 8.33 6.62
C LEU A 10 39.54 7.76 7.34
N PHE A 11 39.33 8.14 8.61
CA PHE A 11 38.16 7.68 9.39
C PHE A 11 36.87 8.45 9.10
N VAL A 12 36.95 9.67 8.56
CA VAL A 12 35.75 10.46 8.21
C VAL A 12 35.21 10.07 6.82
N ALA A 13 36.06 9.62 5.90
CA ALA A 13 35.64 9.15 4.59
C ALA A 13 34.91 7.79 4.64
N ILE A 14 35.28 6.91 5.56
CA ILE A 14 34.64 5.58 5.72
C ILE A 14 33.32 5.69 6.52
N ALA A 15 33.22 6.64 7.45
CA ALA A 15 31.98 6.89 8.18
C ALA A 15 30.88 7.54 7.30
N LEU A 16 31.25 8.39 6.33
CA LEU A 16 30.26 9.05 5.45
C LEU A 16 29.73 8.11 4.34
N VAL A 17 30.52 7.12 3.93
CA VAL A 17 30.09 6.08 2.96
C VAL A 17 29.26 4.97 3.63
N CYS A 18 29.51 4.66 4.91
CA CYS A 18 28.66 3.73 5.66
C CYS A 18 27.32 4.32 6.09
N VAL A 19 27.23 5.62 6.38
CA VAL A 19 25.94 6.26 6.76
C VAL A 19 25.03 6.49 5.55
N THR A 20 25.57 6.59 4.33
CA THR A 20 24.75 6.73 3.10
C THR A 20 24.23 5.39 2.55
N PHE A 21 24.87 4.25 2.89
CA PHE A 21 24.37 2.92 2.54
C PHE A 21 23.33 2.33 3.53
N PHE A 22 23.22 2.89 4.73
CA PHE A 22 22.26 2.42 5.74
C PHE A 22 20.92 3.16 5.75
N VAL A 23 20.75 4.22 4.95
CA VAL A 23 19.46 4.95 4.84
C VAL A 23 18.60 4.43 3.67
N TYR A 24 19.14 3.61 2.76
CA TYR A 24 18.40 3.00 1.64
C TYR A 24 18.17 1.49 1.79
N ASN A 25 18.54 0.89 2.92
CA ASN A 25 18.18 -0.48 3.26
C ASN A 25 17.72 -0.52 4.71
N THR A 26 16.62 0.13 5.03
CA THR A 26 15.79 -0.36 6.14
C THR A 26 15.00 -1.55 5.58
N PRO A 27 15.41 -2.82 5.80
CA PRO A 27 14.41 -3.86 5.86
C PRO A 27 13.43 -3.40 6.94
N GLN A 28 12.16 -3.32 6.58
CA GLN A 28 11.07 -3.07 7.50
C GLN A 28 11.34 -3.91 8.75
N ALA A 29 11.65 -3.24 9.86
CA ALA A 29 12.19 -3.88 11.05
C ALA A 29 11.06 -4.58 11.80
N ASN A 30 10.67 -5.74 11.29
CA ASN A 30 10.19 -6.95 11.96
C ASN A 30 9.77 -7.93 10.86
N GLY A 31 10.50 -9.03 10.76
CA GLY A 31 10.40 -9.98 9.66
C GLY A 31 9.02 -10.62 9.55
N MET A 32 8.34 -10.27 8.47
CA MET A 32 7.54 -11.21 7.70
C MET A 32 7.86 -11.01 6.24
N GLU A 33 8.42 -12.04 5.64
CA GLU A 33 8.42 -12.20 4.20
C GLU A 33 6.95 -12.40 3.80
N GLY A 34 6.46 -11.63 2.81
CA GLY A 34 5.14 -11.87 2.25
C GLY A 34 4.98 -13.34 1.88
N LEU A 35 3.75 -13.86 1.86
CA LEU A 35 3.52 -15.28 1.52
C LEU A 35 3.94 -15.63 0.09
N LEU A 36 4.29 -14.59 -0.68
CA LEU A 36 5.05 -14.58 -1.91
C LEU A 36 6.58 -14.55 -1.70
N PRO A 37 7.27 -15.69 -1.47
CA PRO A 37 8.70 -15.77 -1.77
C PRO A 37 8.83 -15.91 -3.30
N LYS A 38 8.98 -14.77 -4.01
CA LYS A 38 9.53 -14.60 -5.39
C LYS A 38 8.96 -13.40 -6.18
N LEU A 39 7.95 -12.70 -5.68
CA LEU A 39 7.63 -11.37 -6.18
C LEU A 39 8.24 -10.42 -5.17
N GLU A 40 9.53 -10.11 -5.33
CA GLU A 40 10.11 -8.93 -4.69
C GLU A 40 9.11 -7.79 -4.94
N PRO A 41 8.55 -7.14 -3.90
CA PRO A 41 7.73 -5.96 -4.06
C PRO A 41 8.57 -4.97 -4.85
N THR A 42 8.32 -4.92 -6.14
CA THR A 42 9.17 -4.19 -7.06
C THR A 42 8.59 -2.81 -7.01
N GLN A 43 9.13 -2.01 -6.09
CA GLN A 43 9.16 -0.57 -6.23
C GLN A 43 9.44 -0.28 -7.72
N HIS A 44 8.55 0.48 -8.35
CA HIS A 44 8.48 0.74 -9.80
C HIS A 44 9.77 0.43 -10.57
N VAL A 45 9.79 -0.69 -11.30
CA VAL A 45 10.87 -0.96 -12.26
C VAL A 45 10.53 -0.20 -13.53
N SER A 46 11.02 1.03 -13.63
CA SER A 46 10.92 1.78 -14.88
C SER A 46 11.81 1.14 -15.94
N SER A 47 11.27 0.97 -17.15
CA SER A 47 12.06 0.60 -18.33
C SER A 47 12.90 1.76 -18.89
N ASN A 48 12.71 2.97 -18.35
CA ASN A 48 13.31 4.21 -18.83
C ASN A 48 14.18 4.87 -17.75
N PRO A 49 15.21 5.65 -18.12
CA PRO A 49 16.11 6.23 -17.13
C PRO A 49 15.56 7.48 -16.42
N ASN A 50 14.57 8.18 -16.98
CA ASN A 50 14.02 9.41 -16.38
C ASN A 50 12.49 9.42 -16.28
N LEU A 51 11.77 8.58 -17.05
CA LEU A 51 10.31 8.49 -17.05
C LEU A 51 9.88 7.32 -16.16
N TYR A 52 9.00 7.58 -15.18
CA TYR A 52 8.40 6.56 -14.33
C TYR A 52 6.89 6.69 -14.42
N VAL A 53 6.19 5.56 -14.55
CA VAL A 53 4.72 5.51 -14.66
C VAL A 53 4.19 4.48 -13.67
N SER A 54 3.21 4.86 -12.85
CA SER A 54 2.83 4.04 -11.70
C SER A 54 2.27 2.67 -12.07
N ALA A 55 1.54 2.57 -13.18
CA ALA A 55 1.00 1.30 -13.69
C ALA A 55 1.98 0.50 -14.59
N GLU A 56 3.23 0.95 -14.76
CA GLU A 56 4.25 0.13 -15.45
C GLU A 56 4.66 -1.05 -14.56
N ASN A 57 4.10 -2.22 -14.84
CA ASN A 57 4.35 -3.41 -14.05
C ASN A 57 4.23 -4.68 -14.89
N SER A 58 5.36 -5.37 -15.05
CA SER A 58 5.43 -6.62 -15.81
C SER A 58 4.60 -7.77 -15.23
N LEU A 59 4.36 -7.79 -13.91
CA LEU A 59 3.49 -8.77 -13.25
C LEU A 59 2.06 -8.67 -13.78
N PHE A 60 1.61 -7.45 -14.05
CA PHE A 60 0.28 -7.13 -14.55
C PHE A 60 0.28 -6.88 -16.05
N LYS A 61 1.40 -7.09 -16.75
CA LYS A 61 1.56 -6.81 -18.19
C LYS A 61 1.13 -5.37 -18.54
N ASN A 62 1.42 -4.42 -17.64
CA ASN A 62 1.03 -3.01 -17.73
C ASN A 62 -0.48 -2.77 -17.88
N TYR A 63 -1.32 -3.69 -17.41
CA TYR A 63 -2.77 -3.46 -17.35
C TYR A 63 -3.10 -2.48 -16.22
N PHE A 64 -4.02 -1.58 -16.51
CA PHE A 64 -4.74 -0.79 -15.52
C PHE A 64 -6.21 -0.68 -15.94
N ALA A 65 -7.10 -0.44 -14.99
CA ALA A 65 -8.54 -0.53 -15.20
C ALA A 65 -9.29 0.40 -14.25
N GLY A 66 -10.55 0.69 -14.58
CA GLY A 66 -11.44 1.35 -13.64
C GLY A 66 -10.93 2.72 -13.20
N PRO A 67 -11.18 3.14 -11.94
CA PRO A 67 -10.86 4.47 -11.46
C PRO A 67 -9.41 4.60 -10.96
N GLN A 68 -8.47 3.80 -11.47
CA GLN A 68 -7.07 3.93 -11.06
C GLN A 68 -6.50 5.29 -11.47
N VAL A 69 -5.84 5.96 -10.52
CA VAL A 69 -5.07 7.17 -10.80
C VAL A 69 -3.64 6.78 -11.14
N ILE A 70 -3.14 7.26 -12.27
CA ILE A 70 -1.78 6.98 -12.70
C ILE A 70 -0.90 8.19 -12.40
N GLU A 71 0.18 7.96 -11.65
CA GLU A 71 1.24 8.95 -11.45
C GLU A 71 2.30 8.81 -12.53
N VAL A 72 2.72 9.95 -13.08
CA VAL A 72 3.87 10.06 -13.99
C VAL A 72 4.91 10.95 -13.35
N ILE A 73 6.11 10.42 -13.18
CA ILE A 73 7.25 11.13 -12.61
C ILE A 73 8.33 11.26 -13.69
N VAL A 74 8.81 12.49 -13.89
CA VAL A 74 10.04 12.75 -14.63
C VAL A 74 11.14 13.08 -13.62
N SER A 75 12.02 12.11 -13.39
CA SER A 75 13.24 12.28 -12.60
C SER A 75 14.43 12.47 -13.54
N ASP A 76 14.63 13.72 -13.98
CA ASP A 76 15.64 14.07 -14.97
C ASP A 76 16.71 15.00 -14.34
N PRO A 77 17.97 14.54 -14.20
CA PRO A 77 19.07 15.33 -13.64
C PRO A 77 19.31 16.68 -14.32
N ASP A 78 18.89 16.84 -15.58
CA ASP A 78 19.08 18.09 -16.32
C ASP A 78 18.09 19.19 -15.90
N ILE A 79 16.99 18.81 -15.24
CA ILE A 79 15.87 19.72 -14.87
C ILE A 79 15.32 19.49 -13.45
N ASN A 80 16.07 18.84 -12.56
CA ASN A 80 15.60 18.49 -11.21
C ASN A 80 16.05 19.42 -10.07
N ARG A 81 16.91 20.41 -10.36
CA ARG A 81 17.35 21.35 -9.34
C ARG A 81 16.22 22.29 -8.91
N LEU A 82 16.09 22.51 -7.61
CA LEU A 82 15.06 23.37 -7.02
C LEU A 82 15.43 24.87 -7.05
N ASP A 83 16.73 25.17 -7.13
CA ASP A 83 17.30 26.52 -7.10
C ASP A 83 17.55 27.10 -8.50
N GLN A 84 17.03 26.45 -9.54
CA GLN A 84 17.13 26.89 -10.93
C GLN A 84 15.75 26.85 -11.61
N ALA A 85 15.49 27.85 -12.46
CA ALA A 85 14.30 27.88 -13.29
C ALA A 85 14.49 26.99 -14.53
N TYR A 86 13.55 26.09 -14.76
CA TYR A 86 13.45 25.22 -15.92
C TYR A 86 12.09 25.40 -16.59
N GLY A 87 12.02 25.01 -17.87
CA GLY A 87 10.73 24.82 -18.53
C GLY A 87 10.10 23.51 -18.07
N GLU A 88 8.77 23.48 -18.06
CA GLU A 88 8.00 22.25 -17.85
C GLU A 88 8.40 21.17 -18.88
N PRO A 89 8.74 19.94 -18.46
CA PRO A 89 9.09 18.86 -19.38
C PRO A 89 7.89 18.52 -20.27
N VAL A 90 8.16 18.13 -21.52
CA VAL A 90 7.11 17.77 -22.48
C VAL A 90 6.78 16.29 -22.34
N VAL A 91 5.63 16.01 -21.73
CA VAL A 91 5.05 14.67 -21.56
C VAL A 91 3.68 14.62 -22.21
N THR A 92 3.37 13.51 -22.89
CA THR A 92 2.08 13.30 -23.56
C THR A 92 1.45 11.96 -23.23
N ILE A 93 0.12 11.91 -23.18
CA ILE A 93 -0.73 10.72 -23.16
C ILE A 93 -1.44 10.60 -24.51
N ASN A 94 -1.17 9.54 -25.28
CA ASN A 94 -1.72 9.35 -26.63
C ASN A 94 -1.55 10.62 -27.52
N GLY A 95 -0.40 11.27 -27.40
CA GLY A 95 -0.03 12.49 -28.14
C GLY A 95 -0.61 13.80 -27.59
N LYS A 96 -1.44 13.78 -26.55
CA LYS A 96 -2.00 14.97 -25.88
C LYS A 96 -1.17 15.36 -24.66
N ARG A 97 -0.99 16.64 -24.38
CA ARG A 97 -0.13 17.16 -23.32
C ARG A 97 -0.63 16.76 -21.92
N LEU A 98 0.24 16.07 -21.18
CA LEU A 98 0.15 15.96 -19.73
C LEU A 98 0.92 17.12 -19.10
N ARG A 99 0.23 17.94 -18.32
CA ARG A 99 0.84 19.04 -17.57
C ARG A 99 1.58 18.51 -16.34
N MET A 100 2.80 18.98 -16.09
CA MET A 100 3.63 18.52 -14.97
C MET A 100 4.05 19.66 -14.05
N ALA A 101 4.11 19.40 -12.75
CA ALA A 101 4.58 20.36 -11.77
C ALA A 101 5.82 19.85 -11.04
N GLN A 102 6.81 20.73 -10.84
CA GLN A 102 7.98 20.39 -10.03
C GLN A 102 7.61 20.37 -8.54
N THR A 103 8.07 19.34 -7.85
CA THR A 103 7.82 19.10 -6.43
C THR A 103 9.08 19.32 -5.59
N THR A 104 8.95 19.27 -4.26
CA THR A 104 10.03 19.56 -3.29
C THR A 104 11.17 18.54 -3.28
N ASP A 105 11.00 17.39 -3.93
CA ASP A 105 12.03 16.37 -4.17
C ASP A 105 12.86 16.64 -5.44
N GLY A 106 12.51 17.68 -6.22
CA GLY A 106 13.19 18.07 -7.45
C GLY A 106 12.60 17.45 -8.71
N ASN A 107 11.82 16.38 -8.58
CA ASN A 107 11.20 15.70 -9.70
C ASN A 107 9.97 16.47 -10.21
N TRP A 108 9.47 16.06 -11.38
CA TRP A 108 8.24 16.58 -11.95
C TRP A 108 7.15 15.52 -11.89
N HIS A 109 6.01 15.86 -11.27
CA HIS A 109 4.90 14.95 -11.06
C HIS A 109 3.67 15.39 -11.83
N ALA A 110 2.89 14.41 -12.28
CA ALA A 110 1.57 14.60 -12.86
C ALA A 110 0.71 13.37 -12.59
N TYR A 111 -0.61 13.57 -12.52
CA TYR A 111 -1.57 12.50 -12.33
C TYR A 111 -2.58 12.51 -13.48
N PHE A 112 -2.98 11.33 -13.95
CA PHE A 112 -4.05 11.18 -14.93
C PHE A 112 -4.97 9.99 -14.63
N ALA A 113 -6.19 10.05 -15.15
CA ALA A 113 -7.17 8.97 -15.04
C ALA A 113 -8.13 8.98 -16.24
N ASP A 114 -8.87 7.89 -16.43
CA ASP A 114 -10.03 7.89 -17.33
C ASP A 114 -11.16 8.75 -16.73
N MET A 115 -11.73 9.62 -17.56
CA MET A 115 -12.78 10.56 -17.17
C MET A 115 -14.02 9.85 -16.65
N ASN A 116 -14.54 8.87 -17.40
CA ASN A 116 -15.79 8.22 -17.03
C ASN A 116 -15.61 7.39 -15.76
N GLN A 117 -14.48 6.70 -15.63
CA GLN A 117 -14.20 5.92 -14.43
C GLN A 117 -14.02 6.80 -13.19
N ALA A 118 -13.36 7.95 -13.32
CA ALA A 118 -13.27 8.95 -12.25
C ALA A 118 -14.66 9.46 -11.84
N GLU A 119 -15.51 9.84 -12.80
CA GLU A 119 -16.87 10.32 -12.52
C GLU A 119 -17.76 9.22 -11.89
N TYR A 120 -17.64 7.97 -12.33
CA TYR A 120 -18.39 6.84 -11.74
C TYR A 120 -17.93 6.52 -10.33
N ALA A 121 -16.63 6.58 -10.06
CA ALA A 121 -16.08 6.43 -8.72
C ALA A 121 -16.56 7.54 -7.79
N ASP A 122 -16.43 8.79 -8.21
CA ASP A 122 -16.85 9.95 -7.43
C ASP A 122 -18.37 9.96 -7.18
N ALA A 123 -19.17 9.51 -8.15
CA ALA A 123 -20.63 9.40 -8.01
C ALA A 123 -21.07 8.35 -6.98
N THR A 124 -20.17 7.47 -6.51
CA THR A 124 -20.46 6.60 -5.37
C THR A 124 -20.46 7.35 -4.05
N GLN A 125 -19.83 8.53 -3.99
CA GLN A 125 -19.66 9.31 -2.77
C GLN A 125 -20.80 10.30 -2.55
N THR A 126 -21.03 10.63 -1.28
CA THR A 126 -21.93 11.74 -0.92
C THR A 126 -21.20 13.06 -1.11
N ASN A 127 -21.89 14.10 -1.61
CA ASN A 127 -21.30 15.42 -1.83
C ASN A 127 -20.46 15.90 -0.63
N ASN A 128 -19.19 16.23 -0.89
CA ASN A 128 -18.20 16.72 0.06
C ASN A 128 -17.81 15.73 1.17
N SER A 129 -17.82 14.42 0.87
CA SER A 129 -17.43 13.40 1.86
C SER A 129 -15.96 13.50 2.25
N GLY A 130 -15.07 13.73 1.29
CA GLY A 130 -13.63 13.66 1.52
C GLY A 130 -13.16 12.25 1.90
N LYS A 131 -13.86 11.22 1.42
CA LYS A 131 -13.73 9.82 1.84
C LYS A 131 -14.04 8.86 0.71
N GLY A 132 -13.59 7.61 0.84
CA GLY A 132 -13.85 6.59 -0.17
C GLY A 132 -13.26 6.98 -1.51
N LEU A 133 -13.98 6.72 -2.60
CA LEU A 133 -13.52 7.00 -3.96
C LEU A 133 -13.84 8.44 -4.41
N ASP A 134 -13.54 9.42 -3.55
CA ASP A 134 -13.78 10.86 -3.81
C ASP A 134 -12.59 11.43 -4.60
N PHE A 135 -12.83 11.87 -5.83
CA PHE A 135 -11.79 12.43 -6.71
C PHE A 135 -11.53 13.91 -6.41
N GLY A 136 -12.35 14.52 -5.55
CA GLY A 136 -12.38 15.94 -5.28
C GLY A 136 -13.54 16.60 -5.99
N GLN A 137 -13.26 17.64 -6.79
CA GLN A 137 -14.28 18.21 -7.67
C GLN A 137 -13.79 18.25 -9.11
N PHE A 138 -14.72 18.18 -10.04
CA PHE A 138 -14.40 18.19 -11.45
C PHE A 138 -14.56 19.57 -12.08
N CYS A 139 -13.61 19.90 -12.95
CA CYS A 139 -13.57 21.11 -13.73
C CYS A 139 -13.41 20.78 -15.22
N SER A 140 -14.06 21.53 -16.08
CA SER A 140 -13.84 21.50 -17.53
C SER A 140 -12.39 21.89 -17.88
N SER A 141 -11.91 21.50 -19.06
CA SER A 141 -10.60 21.93 -19.57
C SER A 141 -10.49 23.45 -19.81
N GLU A 142 -11.61 24.17 -19.88
CA GLU A 142 -11.68 25.64 -19.97
C GLU A 142 -11.33 26.34 -18.65
N SER A 143 -11.15 25.60 -17.55
CA SER A 143 -10.88 26.15 -16.21
C SER A 143 -9.44 26.62 -16.00
N ALA A 144 -8.68 26.89 -17.07
CA ALA A 144 -7.33 27.45 -16.99
C ALA A 144 -7.26 28.78 -16.21
N ILE A 145 -8.35 29.54 -16.19
CA ILE A 145 -8.48 30.77 -15.38
C ILE A 145 -8.41 30.47 -13.87
N ALA A 146 -8.90 29.31 -13.42
CA ALA A 146 -8.90 28.92 -12.01
C ALA A 146 -7.52 28.54 -11.52
N THR A 147 -6.72 27.85 -12.34
CA THR A 147 -5.41 27.30 -11.93
C THR A 147 -4.24 28.15 -12.43
N GLY A 148 -4.43 28.96 -13.47
CA GLY A 148 -3.35 29.62 -14.19
C GLY A 148 -2.57 28.66 -15.12
N VAL A 149 -3.11 27.46 -15.38
CA VAL A 149 -2.49 26.40 -16.17
C VAL A 149 -3.49 25.93 -17.23
N ASP A 150 -3.03 25.85 -18.48
CA ASP A 150 -3.84 25.38 -19.62
C ASP A 150 -3.96 23.84 -19.66
N PHE A 151 -5.19 23.35 -19.61
CA PHE A 151 -5.54 21.92 -19.69
C PHE A 151 -6.38 21.62 -20.94
N SER A 152 -6.34 22.45 -21.98
CA SER A 152 -7.17 22.32 -23.19
C SER A 152 -7.03 20.99 -23.94
N GLU A 153 -5.93 20.25 -23.73
CA GLU A 153 -5.71 18.92 -24.32
C GLU A 153 -6.27 17.76 -23.48
N THR A 154 -6.88 18.03 -22.33
CA THR A 154 -7.59 17.05 -21.51
C THR A 154 -9.11 17.15 -21.74
N LYS A 155 -9.88 16.20 -21.22
CA LYS A 155 -11.34 16.32 -21.14
C LYS A 155 -11.80 17.21 -19.98
N GLY A 156 -10.98 17.26 -18.94
CA GLY A 156 -11.19 18.03 -17.73
C GLY A 156 -10.09 17.76 -16.73
N ILE A 157 -10.29 18.24 -15.52
CA ILE A 157 -9.42 17.97 -14.38
C ILE A 157 -10.25 17.67 -13.14
N ALA A 158 -9.75 16.82 -12.25
CA ALA A 158 -10.19 16.77 -10.85
C ALA A 158 -9.24 17.61 -9.99
N VAL A 159 -9.80 18.42 -9.10
CA VAL A 159 -9.07 19.29 -8.18
C VAL A 159 -9.32 18.86 -6.74
N SER A 160 -8.30 18.96 -5.90
CA SER A 160 -8.32 18.34 -4.56
C SER A 160 -9.30 18.95 -3.56
N ARG A 161 -9.71 20.20 -3.79
CA ARG A 161 -10.55 21.00 -2.89
C ARG A 161 -11.73 21.60 -3.61
N HIS A 162 -12.65 22.17 -2.83
CA HIS A 162 -13.81 22.83 -3.41
C HIS A 162 -13.47 24.08 -4.25
N PHE A 163 -14.03 24.18 -5.46
CA PHE A 163 -13.98 25.32 -6.38
C PHE A 163 -15.38 25.81 -6.77
N SER A 164 -15.54 27.12 -6.97
CA SER A 164 -16.79 27.69 -7.48
C SER A 164 -17.01 27.26 -8.93
N GLY A 165 -18.21 26.76 -9.25
CA GLY A 165 -18.56 26.30 -10.59
C GLY A 165 -18.07 24.89 -10.93
N ALA A 166 -17.45 24.18 -9.98
CA ALA A 166 -17.08 22.78 -10.15
C ALA A 166 -18.30 21.85 -10.12
N SER A 167 -18.17 20.67 -10.72
CA SER A 167 -19.16 19.59 -10.69
C SER A 167 -18.67 18.40 -9.84
N ASN A 168 -19.57 17.48 -9.49
CA ASN A 168 -19.25 16.24 -8.78
C ASN A 168 -19.97 15.05 -9.43
N GLY A 169 -19.45 13.84 -9.26
CA GLY A 169 -19.96 12.61 -9.82
C GLY A 169 -20.10 12.67 -11.35
N THR A 170 -21.24 12.20 -11.86
CA THR A 170 -21.54 12.15 -13.31
C THR A 170 -22.16 13.44 -13.87
N GLN A 171 -22.10 14.55 -13.12
CA GLN A 171 -22.56 15.83 -13.62
C GLN A 171 -21.61 16.37 -14.69
N SER A 172 -22.17 16.99 -15.74
CA SER A 172 -21.35 17.64 -16.77
C SER A 172 -20.32 18.58 -16.16
N LEU A 173 -19.09 18.48 -16.66
CA LEU A 173 -17.94 19.22 -16.16
C LEU A 173 -18.20 20.73 -16.12
N GLY A 174 -18.16 21.29 -14.91
CA GLY A 174 -18.39 22.71 -14.70
C GLY A 174 -17.15 23.57 -14.94
N THR A 175 -17.33 24.84 -15.27
CA THR A 175 -16.21 25.78 -15.40
C THR A 175 -15.82 26.32 -14.03
N CYS A 176 -14.74 25.78 -13.48
CA CYS A 176 -14.17 26.26 -12.23
C CYS A 176 -13.65 27.69 -12.34
N SER A 177 -13.85 28.44 -11.27
CA SER A 177 -13.40 29.82 -11.11
C SER A 177 -12.80 29.98 -9.70
N PRO A 178 -11.74 30.79 -9.52
CA PRO A 178 -11.21 31.02 -8.19
C PRO A 178 -12.26 31.79 -7.37
N THR A 179 -12.71 31.20 -6.26
CA THR A 179 -13.79 31.80 -5.45
C THR A 179 -13.38 33.18 -4.93
N ASN A 180 -14.17 34.19 -5.27
CA ASN A 180 -14.03 35.55 -4.76
C ASN A 180 -15.02 35.73 -3.60
N ILE A 181 -14.58 35.57 -2.36
CA ILE A 181 -15.39 35.98 -1.20
C ILE A 181 -14.98 37.42 -0.86
N ALA A 182 -15.87 38.36 -1.13
CA ALA A 182 -15.82 39.75 -0.67
C ALA A 182 -14.58 40.59 -1.10
N GLY A 183 -14.06 40.40 -2.31
CA GLY A 183 -13.04 41.30 -2.87
C GLY A 183 -11.64 41.15 -2.27
N VAL A 184 -11.41 40.08 -1.49
CA VAL A 184 -10.09 39.63 -1.08
C VAL A 184 -9.82 38.32 -1.78
N THR A 185 -8.66 38.18 -2.42
CA THR A 185 -8.15 36.95 -3.03
C THR A 185 -7.76 35.90 -1.97
N ASN A 186 -8.59 35.73 -0.95
CA ASN A 186 -8.43 34.72 0.08
C ASN A 186 -9.18 33.46 -0.37
N ILE A 187 -8.48 32.66 -1.16
CA ILE A 187 -8.80 31.26 -1.37
C ILE A 187 -8.33 30.53 -0.11
N ALA A 188 -9.05 30.70 1.01
CA ALA A 188 -8.97 29.71 2.07
C ALA A 188 -9.45 28.42 1.40
N GLY A 189 -8.51 27.51 1.10
CA GLY A 189 -8.80 26.29 0.36
C GLY A 189 -10.04 25.65 0.96
N GLY A 190 -11.04 25.36 0.12
CA GLY A 190 -12.23 24.65 0.57
C GLY A 190 -11.84 23.33 1.24
N THR A 191 -12.84 22.64 1.79
CA THR A 191 -12.65 21.28 2.34
C THR A 191 -11.80 20.44 1.38
N LEU A 192 -10.80 19.72 1.92
CA LEU A 192 -10.06 18.72 1.16
C LEU A 192 -11.03 17.57 0.88
N LEU A 193 -11.24 17.28 -0.40
CA LEU A 193 -12.22 16.31 -0.87
C LEU A 193 -11.53 15.12 -1.54
N ASN A 194 -10.46 15.34 -2.28
CA ASN A 194 -9.74 14.23 -2.89
C ASN A 194 -9.27 13.23 -1.85
N HIS A 195 -9.55 11.96 -2.13
CA HIS A 195 -9.27 10.81 -1.28
C HIS A 195 -8.66 9.63 -2.06
N VAL A 196 -8.27 9.90 -3.30
CA VAL A 196 -7.62 8.94 -4.23
C VAL A 196 -6.18 9.33 -4.58
N ILE A 197 -5.68 10.44 -4.01
CA ILE A 197 -4.26 10.80 -3.92
C ILE A 197 -4.01 11.40 -2.53
N LYS A 198 -3.66 10.55 -1.56
CA LYS A 198 -3.57 10.92 -0.14
C LYS A 198 -2.18 11.40 0.29
N GLN A 199 -1.11 10.98 -0.39
CA GLN A 199 0.28 11.29 -0.02
C GLN A 199 1.07 11.91 -1.19
N ASN A 200 0.44 12.80 -1.96
CA ASN A 200 1.12 13.50 -3.04
C ASN A 200 2.37 14.26 -2.55
N THR A 201 3.38 14.38 -3.41
CA THR A 201 4.55 15.21 -3.09
C THR A 201 4.18 16.69 -3.11
N THR A 202 4.77 17.47 -2.21
CA THR A 202 4.51 18.90 -2.08
C THR A 202 5.08 19.68 -3.27
N LEU A 203 4.35 20.67 -3.79
CA LEU A 203 4.82 21.54 -4.87
C LEU A 203 6.05 22.36 -4.46
N ASN A 204 6.98 22.57 -5.39
CA ASN A 204 8.05 23.53 -5.20
C ASN A 204 7.48 24.96 -5.18
N GLY A 205 7.40 25.55 -3.98
CA GLY A 205 6.86 26.90 -3.76
C GLY A 205 7.86 28.05 -3.86
N GLN A 206 9.16 27.77 -4.01
CA GLN A 206 10.24 28.78 -4.01
C GLN A 206 11.20 28.71 -5.23
N PRO A 207 10.75 28.38 -6.46
CA PRO A 207 11.68 28.36 -7.58
C PRO A 207 12.07 29.78 -8.02
N PRO A 208 13.27 29.94 -8.63
CA PRO A 208 13.66 31.21 -9.23
C PRO A 208 12.62 31.68 -10.25
N GLY A 209 12.19 32.94 -10.13
CA GLY A 209 11.13 33.50 -10.99
C GLY A 209 9.70 33.36 -10.44
N GLY A 210 9.51 32.77 -9.25
CA GLY A 210 8.27 32.91 -8.48
C GLY A 210 7.06 32.17 -9.07
N LYS A 211 7.28 31.02 -9.72
CA LYS A 211 6.21 30.17 -10.28
C LYS A 211 5.98 28.92 -9.43
N LEU A 212 4.80 28.75 -8.83
CA LEU A 212 4.51 27.55 -8.04
C LEU A 212 4.58 26.30 -8.93
N GLY A 213 5.36 25.30 -8.48
CA GLY A 213 5.63 24.07 -9.25
C GLY A 213 6.28 24.31 -10.62
N GLN A 214 6.88 25.49 -10.83
CA GLN A 214 7.45 25.95 -12.11
C GLN A 214 6.46 26.03 -13.30
N ILE A 215 5.17 25.80 -13.08
CA ILE A 215 4.14 25.73 -14.13
C ILE A 215 3.11 26.86 -14.03
N ALA A 216 2.74 27.27 -12.82
CA ALA A 216 1.73 28.28 -12.56
C ALA A 216 2.36 29.56 -12.01
N SER A 217 1.77 30.72 -12.31
CA SER A 217 2.02 31.91 -11.48
C SER A 217 1.74 31.57 -10.02
N ASN A 218 2.58 31.99 -9.08
CA ASN A 218 2.38 31.68 -7.67
C ASN A 218 1.05 32.28 -7.18
N ASN A 219 0.00 31.46 -7.23
CA ASN A 219 -1.35 31.79 -6.81
C ASN A 219 -1.84 30.69 -5.85
N VAL A 220 -2.69 31.10 -4.92
CA VAL A 220 -3.24 30.19 -3.92
C VAL A 220 -4.19 29.17 -4.57
N ALA A 221 -4.73 29.48 -5.76
CA ALA A 221 -5.67 28.63 -6.46
C ALA A 221 -5.03 27.32 -6.93
N PHE A 222 -3.88 27.38 -7.59
CA PHE A 222 -3.13 26.21 -8.02
C PHE A 222 -2.68 25.37 -6.83
N SER A 223 -2.18 26.03 -5.77
CA SER A 223 -1.82 25.36 -4.51
C SER A 223 -2.99 24.57 -3.91
N ASN A 224 -4.21 25.11 -3.98
CA ASN A 224 -5.40 24.45 -3.46
C ASN A 224 -6.03 23.43 -4.42
N ALA A 225 -5.71 23.51 -5.71
CA ALA A 225 -6.13 22.52 -6.69
C ALA A 225 -5.26 21.26 -6.65
N TRP A 226 -4.01 21.39 -6.19
CA TRP A 226 -3.05 20.29 -6.12
C TRP A 226 -3.39 19.26 -5.04
N PRO A 227 -3.23 17.95 -5.30
CA PRO A 227 -2.87 17.35 -6.59
C PRO A 227 -4.01 17.46 -7.62
N ILE A 228 -3.64 17.66 -8.89
CA ILE A 228 -4.60 17.76 -10.01
C ILE A 228 -4.54 16.46 -10.81
N ILE A 229 -5.69 15.81 -10.98
CA ILE A 229 -5.84 14.62 -11.85
C ILE A 229 -6.33 15.09 -13.21
N GLN A 230 -5.53 14.88 -14.26
CA GLN A 230 -5.89 15.23 -15.63
C GLN A 230 -6.72 14.11 -16.27
N LEU A 231 -7.92 14.44 -16.73
CA LEU A 231 -8.87 13.45 -17.22
C LEU A 231 -8.73 13.26 -18.72
N TYR A 232 -8.52 12.02 -19.13
CA TYR A 232 -8.51 11.59 -20.53
C TYR A 232 -9.68 10.64 -20.80
N ASP A 233 -9.90 10.30 -22.06
CA ASP A 233 -10.98 9.42 -22.49
C ASP A 233 -10.33 8.22 -23.16
N PHE A 234 -10.39 7.07 -22.49
CA PHE A 234 -9.85 5.79 -22.94
C PHE A 234 -10.99 4.85 -23.34
N SER A 235 -11.86 5.30 -24.23
CA SER A 235 -13.07 4.56 -24.61
C SER A 235 -12.84 3.34 -25.51
N GLY A 236 -11.60 3.07 -25.95
CA GLY A 236 -11.25 1.82 -26.61
C GLY A 236 -11.06 0.70 -25.57
N PHE A 237 -11.74 -0.44 -25.74
CA PHE A 237 -11.53 -1.61 -24.87
C PHE A 237 -11.15 -2.84 -25.71
N PRO A 238 -9.89 -3.32 -25.64
CA PRO A 238 -8.74 -2.70 -24.98
C PRO A 238 -8.22 -1.46 -25.72
N GLU A 239 -7.59 -0.53 -25.01
CA GLU A 239 -6.86 0.61 -25.56
C GLU A 239 -5.41 0.64 -25.07
N THR A 240 -4.47 0.89 -25.99
CA THR A 240 -3.10 1.20 -25.63
C THR A 240 -2.99 2.67 -25.26
N VAL A 241 -2.50 2.93 -24.05
CA VAL A 241 -2.22 4.27 -23.55
C VAL A 241 -0.72 4.47 -23.53
N THR A 242 -0.23 5.30 -24.45
CA THR A 242 1.19 5.58 -24.63
C THR A 242 1.57 6.89 -23.93
N ILE A 243 2.45 6.78 -22.94
CA ILE A 243 3.03 7.89 -22.18
C ILE A 243 4.42 8.16 -22.74
N GLN A 244 4.67 9.40 -23.19
CA GLN A 244 5.96 9.77 -23.79
C GLN A 244 6.57 11.00 -23.13
N TYR A 245 7.83 10.90 -22.71
CA TYR A 245 8.66 12.03 -22.31
C TYR A 245 9.62 12.42 -23.45
N GLN A 246 9.47 13.64 -23.96
CA GLN A 246 10.27 14.20 -25.05
C GLN A 246 11.59 14.79 -24.51
N LYS A 247 12.49 13.93 -24.04
CA LYS A 247 13.81 14.38 -23.54
C LYS A 247 14.73 14.83 -24.68
N ALA A 248 15.53 15.86 -24.40
CA ALA A 248 16.69 16.18 -25.24
C ALA A 248 17.66 14.97 -25.28
N GLY A 249 17.75 14.31 -26.44
CA GLY A 249 18.58 13.10 -26.63
C GLY A 249 17.79 11.82 -26.94
N GLY A 250 16.45 11.85 -26.87
CA GLY A 250 15.60 10.73 -27.30
C GLY A 250 14.30 10.65 -26.52
N VAL A 251 13.25 10.14 -27.18
CA VAL A 251 11.95 9.93 -26.55
C VAL A 251 12.01 8.71 -25.62
N GLN A 252 11.51 8.87 -24.40
CA GLN A 252 11.24 7.77 -23.47
C GLN A 252 9.75 7.46 -23.52
N SER A 253 9.37 6.19 -23.56
CA SER A 253 7.99 5.77 -23.78
C SER A 253 7.63 4.59 -22.88
N VAL A 254 6.42 4.63 -22.35
CA VAL A 254 5.77 3.52 -21.64
C VAL A 254 4.41 3.30 -22.28
N ASP A 255 4.11 2.04 -22.61
CA ASP A 255 2.80 1.64 -23.09
C ASP A 255 2.06 0.88 -21.98
N LEU A 256 0.88 1.38 -21.63
CA LEU A 256 -0.07 0.73 -20.74
C LEU A 256 -1.24 0.16 -21.54
N VAL A 257 -1.98 -0.77 -20.93
CA VAL A 257 -3.20 -1.34 -21.49
C VAL A 257 -4.38 -0.97 -20.60
N PHE A 258 -5.27 -0.10 -21.09
CA PHE A 258 -6.53 0.17 -20.42
C PHE A 258 -7.58 -0.83 -20.86
N ASP A 259 -7.97 -1.72 -19.96
CA ASP A 259 -9.00 -2.73 -20.17
C ASP A 259 -9.48 -3.30 -18.82
N ARG A 260 -10.49 -4.14 -18.82
CA ARG A 260 -10.82 -4.99 -17.67
C ARG A 260 -9.66 -5.93 -17.38
N ILE A 261 -9.26 -6.04 -16.11
CA ILE A 261 -8.18 -6.92 -15.71
C ILE A 261 -8.52 -8.39 -16.04
N PRO A 262 -7.69 -9.09 -16.84
CA PRO A 262 -7.89 -10.50 -17.12
C PRO A 262 -7.82 -11.31 -15.82
N GLY A 263 -8.77 -12.23 -15.61
CA GLY A 263 -8.80 -13.07 -14.41
C GLY A 263 -7.53 -13.89 -14.16
N SER A 264 -6.70 -14.14 -15.18
CA SER A 264 -5.39 -14.80 -15.02
C SER A 264 -4.34 -13.95 -14.28
N LEU A 265 -4.54 -12.64 -14.18
CA LEU A 265 -3.70 -11.72 -13.43
C LEU A 265 -4.16 -11.55 -11.98
N ILE A 266 -5.37 -12.04 -11.65
CA ILE A 266 -5.97 -11.97 -10.33
C ILE A 266 -5.70 -13.28 -9.59
N LYS A 267 -5.18 -13.20 -8.38
CA LYS A 267 -4.79 -14.40 -7.60
C LYS A 267 -5.01 -14.14 -6.12
N GLY A 268 -5.75 -15.01 -5.45
CA GLY A 268 -5.60 -15.14 -4.00
C GLY A 268 -4.59 -16.23 -3.68
N LEU A 269 -3.73 -15.94 -2.72
CA LEU A 269 -2.63 -16.79 -2.31
C LEU A 269 -2.69 -16.98 -0.80
N THR A 270 -2.54 -18.21 -0.35
CA THR A 270 -2.25 -18.50 1.05
C THR A 270 -1.02 -19.39 1.08
N ASN A 271 -0.14 -19.15 2.05
CA ASN A 271 1.05 -19.96 2.26
C ASN A 271 0.72 -21.38 2.71
N ARG A 272 -0.48 -21.62 3.26
CA ARG A 272 -0.82 -22.85 3.96
C ARG A 272 -2.29 -23.20 3.79
N ILE A 273 -2.55 -24.26 3.04
CA ILE A 273 -3.87 -24.90 2.97
C ILE A 273 -4.18 -25.79 4.18
N TYR A 274 -3.21 -26.02 5.07
CA TYR A 274 -3.35 -26.78 6.30
C TYR A 274 -2.87 -25.96 7.49
N LEU A 275 -3.75 -25.73 8.47
CA LEU A 275 -3.42 -24.94 9.66
C LEU A 275 -3.82 -25.68 10.96
N PRO A 276 -3.02 -25.56 12.04
CA PRO A 276 -3.40 -26.06 13.35
C PRO A 276 -4.39 -25.11 14.06
N GLN A 277 -4.91 -25.57 15.20
CA GLN A 277 -5.72 -24.75 16.09
C GLN A 277 -4.95 -23.51 16.56
N GLY A 278 -5.63 -22.36 16.63
CA GLY A 278 -5.04 -21.11 17.09
C GLY A 278 -4.10 -20.42 16.10
N ALA A 279 -3.94 -20.95 14.89
CA ALA A 279 -3.09 -20.34 13.86
C ALA A 279 -3.74 -19.12 13.21
N GLU A 280 -2.92 -18.14 12.89
CA GLU A 280 -3.27 -17.00 12.03
C GLU A 280 -3.53 -17.51 10.60
N VAL A 281 -4.62 -17.05 9.99
CA VAL A 281 -4.99 -17.37 8.62
C VAL A 281 -4.51 -16.24 7.74
N GLN A 282 -3.26 -16.31 7.30
CA GLN A 282 -2.67 -15.26 6.45
C GLN A 282 -2.97 -15.54 4.97
N ALA A 283 -3.36 -14.49 4.25
CA ALA A 283 -3.60 -14.52 2.82
C ALA A 283 -3.19 -13.21 2.13
N ASP A 284 -2.67 -13.37 0.91
CA ASP A 284 -2.40 -12.28 -0.01
C ASP A 284 -3.43 -12.30 -1.15
N LEU A 285 -3.85 -11.13 -1.62
CA LEU A 285 -4.66 -10.94 -2.80
C LEU A 285 -3.90 -10.08 -3.80
N VAL A 286 -3.69 -10.64 -4.99
CA VAL A 286 -3.13 -9.94 -6.14
C VAL A 286 -4.31 -9.51 -7.01
N ASP A 287 -4.53 -8.20 -7.08
CA ASP A 287 -5.51 -7.58 -7.97
C ASP A 287 -5.07 -6.15 -8.28
N PRO A 288 -4.52 -5.88 -9.48
CA PRO A 288 -4.04 -4.54 -9.82
C PRO A 288 -5.16 -3.49 -9.87
N GLN A 289 -6.42 -3.87 -10.06
CA GLN A 289 -7.54 -2.91 -10.12
C GLN A 289 -7.87 -2.29 -8.76
N LEU A 290 -7.45 -2.93 -7.66
CA LEU A 290 -7.64 -2.41 -6.31
C LEU A 290 -6.62 -1.30 -5.96
N ASN A 291 -5.56 -1.12 -6.76
CA ASN A 291 -4.53 -0.11 -6.56
C ASN A 291 -4.95 1.23 -7.19
N ILE A 292 -5.74 2.01 -6.46
CA ILE A 292 -6.35 3.27 -6.88
C ILE A 292 -5.42 4.46 -6.66
N ASP A 293 -4.80 4.56 -5.49
CA ASP A 293 -3.94 5.69 -5.10
C ASP A 293 -2.47 5.33 -5.36
N PRO A 294 -1.78 6.00 -6.30
CA PRO A 294 -0.39 5.68 -6.60
C PRO A 294 0.60 6.16 -5.52
N THR A 295 0.14 6.90 -4.49
CA THR A 295 1.00 7.62 -3.53
C THR A 295 1.02 7.01 -2.13
N GLU A 296 0.05 6.16 -1.79
CA GLU A 296 -0.07 5.52 -0.47
C GLU A 296 -0.58 4.09 -0.62
N GLU A 297 -0.35 3.24 0.38
CA GLU A 297 -1.00 1.93 0.46
C GLU A 297 -2.53 2.07 0.47
N ASP A 298 -3.19 1.32 -0.41
CA ASP A 298 -4.65 1.24 -0.47
C ASP A 298 -5.25 0.22 0.52
N SER A 299 -6.38 0.57 1.13
CA SER A 299 -7.11 -0.29 2.06
C SER A 299 -8.51 -0.60 1.55
N TRP A 300 -8.86 -1.89 1.49
CA TRP A 300 -10.18 -2.36 1.09
C TRP A 300 -10.80 -3.21 2.18
N THR A 301 -12.07 -2.95 2.51
CA THR A 301 -12.80 -3.67 3.55
C THR A 301 -14.07 -4.29 3.01
N TRP A 302 -14.31 -5.55 3.36
CA TRP A 302 -15.48 -6.31 2.95
C TRP A 302 -16.34 -6.73 4.13
N GLY A 303 -17.66 -6.65 3.95
CA GLY A 303 -18.57 -7.58 4.62
C GLY A 303 -18.56 -8.88 3.84
N THR A 304 -18.05 -9.96 4.43
CA THR A 304 -17.79 -11.21 3.70
C THR A 304 -18.92 -12.25 3.75
N SER A 305 -20.03 -11.96 4.42
CA SER A 305 -21.18 -12.87 4.46
C SER A 305 -21.77 -13.11 3.08
N THR A 306 -22.01 -14.38 2.73
CA THR A 306 -22.64 -14.77 1.46
C THR A 306 -24.07 -14.25 1.28
N THR A 307 -24.74 -13.84 2.36
CA THR A 307 -26.10 -13.28 2.32
C THR A 307 -26.13 -11.76 2.42
N ASN A 308 -25.02 -11.12 2.79
CA ASN A 308 -24.91 -9.68 2.95
C ASN A 308 -23.46 -9.25 2.67
N SER A 309 -23.06 -9.37 1.40
CA SER A 309 -21.71 -9.01 0.97
C SER A 309 -21.64 -7.55 0.55
N THR A 310 -20.64 -6.86 1.08
CA THR A 310 -20.38 -5.44 0.85
C THR A 310 -18.89 -5.22 0.64
N VAL A 311 -18.53 -4.12 -0.01
CA VAL A 311 -17.14 -3.74 -0.28
C VAL A 311 -16.99 -2.22 -0.16
N TYR A 312 -15.90 -1.79 0.45
CA TYR A 312 -15.61 -0.39 0.74
C TYR A 312 -14.14 -0.11 0.48
N TYR A 313 -13.86 1.07 -0.04
CA TYR A 313 -12.51 1.61 -0.16
C TYR A 313 -12.24 2.54 1.02
N GLU A 314 -11.06 2.41 1.64
CA GLU A 314 -10.58 3.24 2.75
C GLU A 314 -11.55 3.32 3.94
N ALA A 315 -12.10 2.17 4.36
CA ALA A 315 -12.81 2.13 5.65
C ALA A 315 -11.84 2.42 6.81
N PHE A 316 -10.58 1.98 6.66
CA PHE A 316 -9.48 2.22 7.58
C PHE A 316 -8.27 2.75 6.80
N SER A 317 -7.57 3.73 7.37
CA SER A 317 -6.26 4.17 6.88
C SER A 317 -5.21 3.05 6.95
N ARG A 318 -4.04 3.26 6.33
CA ARG A 318 -2.89 2.33 6.38
C ARG A 318 -2.42 1.93 7.79
N ASN A 319 -2.81 2.68 8.83
CA ASN A 319 -2.48 2.39 10.23
C ASN A 319 -3.63 1.69 10.98
N GLY A 320 -4.66 1.21 10.27
CA GLY A 320 -5.83 0.55 10.84
C GLY A 320 -6.77 1.44 11.64
N VAL A 321 -6.55 2.76 11.61
CA VAL A 321 -7.44 3.76 12.21
C VAL A 321 -8.64 3.96 11.30
N ALA A 322 -9.84 3.99 11.89
CA ALA A 322 -11.09 4.24 11.16
C ALA A 322 -10.99 5.55 10.38
N ASP A 323 -11.22 5.46 9.07
CA ASP A 323 -11.22 6.60 8.16
C ASP A 323 -12.65 6.89 7.68
N ALA A 324 -13.18 6.10 6.74
CA ALA A 324 -14.60 6.18 6.39
C ALA A 324 -15.50 5.41 7.38
N ASP A 325 -15.00 4.39 8.08
CA ASP A 325 -15.81 3.55 9.00
C ASP A 325 -16.54 4.38 10.07
N GLY A 326 -17.85 4.15 10.21
CA GLY A 326 -18.73 4.90 11.10
C GLY A 326 -19.20 6.26 10.58
N THR A 327 -18.77 6.68 9.39
CA THR A 327 -19.19 7.95 8.76
C THR A 327 -20.15 7.71 7.60
N ILE A 328 -20.80 8.79 7.15
CA ILE A 328 -21.60 8.78 5.92
C ILE A 328 -20.74 8.63 4.65
N GLY A 329 -19.42 8.83 4.73
CA GLY A 329 -18.49 8.65 3.61
C GLY A 329 -18.22 7.18 3.28
N MET A 330 -18.58 6.24 4.16
CA MET A 330 -18.43 4.81 3.87
C MET A 330 -19.53 4.30 2.96
N GLN A 331 -19.27 4.36 1.65
CA GLN A 331 -20.23 3.98 0.61
C GLN A 331 -19.97 2.56 0.11
N ASN A 332 -21.02 1.73 0.10
CA ASN A 332 -20.91 0.35 -0.37
C ASN A 332 -20.81 0.30 -1.90
N LEU A 333 -19.71 -0.24 -2.40
CA LEU A 333 -19.39 -0.29 -3.81
C LEU A 333 -19.97 -1.52 -4.53
N SER A 334 -20.57 -2.48 -3.82
CA SER A 334 -20.98 -3.77 -4.43
C SER A 334 -21.96 -3.63 -5.60
N GLY A 335 -22.83 -2.62 -5.57
CA GLY A 335 -23.75 -2.30 -6.68
C GLY A 335 -23.14 -1.53 -7.85
N ASN A 336 -21.92 -1.01 -7.68
CA ASN A 336 -21.23 -0.13 -8.64
C ASN A 336 -20.05 -0.82 -9.35
N LEU A 337 -19.65 -2.01 -8.91
CA LEU A 337 -18.49 -2.74 -9.42
C LEU A 337 -18.43 -2.83 -10.96
N THR A 338 -19.54 -3.16 -11.62
CA THR A 338 -19.58 -3.23 -13.09
C THR A 338 -19.31 -1.88 -13.76
N SER A 339 -19.81 -0.78 -13.20
CA SER A 339 -19.55 0.57 -13.70
C SER A 339 -18.09 0.98 -13.51
N LEU A 340 -17.46 0.49 -12.43
CA LEU A 340 -16.05 0.66 -12.10
C LEU A 340 -15.14 -0.37 -12.79
N MET A 341 -15.63 -1.02 -13.85
CA MET A 341 -14.94 -2.04 -14.66
C MET A 341 -14.56 -3.34 -13.95
N PHE A 342 -15.02 -3.59 -12.72
CA PHE A 342 -14.84 -4.90 -12.08
C PHE A 342 -15.77 -5.92 -12.75
N ASN A 343 -15.18 -6.99 -13.28
CA ASN A 343 -15.91 -8.04 -14.01
C ASN A 343 -15.74 -9.41 -13.35
N HIS A 344 -14.51 -9.74 -12.97
CA HIS A 344 -14.12 -11.03 -12.37
C HIS A 344 -13.59 -10.88 -10.94
N ASN A 345 -13.81 -9.73 -10.32
CA ASN A 345 -13.21 -9.29 -9.06
C ASN A 345 -14.11 -8.30 -8.29
N GLY A 346 -13.65 -7.86 -7.12
CA GLY A 346 -14.29 -6.84 -6.27
C GLY A 346 -15.11 -7.38 -5.09
N ILE A 347 -15.49 -8.66 -5.07
CA ILE A 347 -16.30 -9.28 -4.01
C ILE A 347 -15.56 -10.41 -3.31
N LEU A 348 -15.26 -10.20 -2.02
CA LEU A 348 -14.80 -11.25 -1.11
C LEU A 348 -15.96 -11.80 -0.28
N THR A 349 -16.13 -13.12 -0.30
CA THR A 349 -17.08 -13.84 0.57
C THR A 349 -16.38 -14.94 1.34
N THR A 350 -16.92 -15.27 2.52
CA THR A 350 -16.40 -16.34 3.35
C THR A 350 -17.52 -17.25 3.86
N ASN A 351 -17.16 -18.51 4.09
CA ASN A 351 -17.97 -19.47 4.81
C ASN A 351 -17.12 -20.08 5.94
N PRO A 352 -17.28 -19.59 7.19
CA PRO A 352 -16.56 -20.12 8.35
C PRO A 352 -17.15 -21.42 8.90
N ARG A 353 -18.23 -21.94 8.29
CA ARG A 353 -18.94 -23.15 8.72
C ARG A 353 -19.38 -24.06 7.56
N PRO A 354 -18.51 -24.44 6.59
CA PRO A 354 -18.91 -25.30 5.47
C PRO A 354 -19.48 -26.65 5.92
N GLN A 355 -18.97 -27.19 7.03
CA GLN A 355 -19.47 -28.43 7.65
C GLN A 355 -20.40 -28.18 8.85
N GLY A 356 -20.99 -26.98 8.99
CA GLY A 356 -21.91 -26.62 10.09
C GLY A 356 -21.22 -26.26 11.42
N VAL A 357 -19.90 -26.42 11.52
CA VAL A 357 -19.09 -26.08 12.70
C VAL A 357 -18.17 -24.90 12.42
N LYS A 358 -17.97 -24.01 13.39
CA LYS A 358 -17.10 -22.83 13.24
C LYS A 358 -15.64 -23.28 13.11
N VAL A 359 -14.92 -22.73 12.14
CA VAL A 359 -13.49 -23.02 11.92
C VAL A 359 -12.62 -21.80 12.19
N VAL A 360 -13.06 -20.64 11.70
CA VAL A 360 -12.33 -19.38 11.86
C VAL A 360 -13.16 -18.33 12.60
N GLU A 361 -12.48 -17.35 13.15
CA GLU A 361 -13.07 -16.12 13.65
C GLU A 361 -12.28 -14.89 13.23
N ALA A 362 -13.00 -13.79 13.05
CA ALA A 362 -12.39 -12.49 12.81
C ALA A 362 -11.86 -11.88 14.12
N GLN A 363 -10.78 -11.12 14.02
CA GLN A 363 -10.12 -10.45 15.13
C GLN A 363 -9.59 -9.06 14.73
N ASN A 364 -9.08 -8.31 15.70
CA ASN A 364 -8.36 -7.06 15.43
C ASN A 364 -6.90 -7.35 15.06
N ASN A 365 -6.35 -6.50 14.20
CA ASN A 365 -4.93 -6.40 13.92
C ASN A 365 -4.55 -4.91 13.73
N GLY A 366 -3.32 -4.64 13.28
CA GLY A 366 -2.85 -3.29 12.98
C GLY A 366 -3.44 -2.62 11.73
N ILE A 367 -4.26 -3.30 10.92
CA ILE A 367 -4.86 -2.75 9.69
C ILE A 367 -6.39 -2.63 9.78
N GLN A 368 -7.02 -3.23 10.80
CA GLN A 368 -8.45 -3.17 11.05
C GLN A 368 -8.74 -2.99 12.54
N THR A 369 -9.40 -1.88 12.88
CA THR A 369 -9.93 -1.67 14.24
C THR A 369 -11.40 -2.05 14.30
N GLY A 370 -11.71 -3.09 15.07
CA GLY A 370 -13.06 -3.53 15.35
C GLY A 370 -13.32 -3.78 16.84
N PHE A 371 -14.53 -4.24 17.13
CA PHE A 371 -15.01 -4.57 18.47
C PHE A 371 -15.98 -5.74 18.42
N LEU A 372 -16.31 -6.32 19.57
CA LEU A 372 -17.27 -7.41 19.66
C LEU A 372 -18.70 -6.86 19.75
N ASP A 373 -19.61 -7.48 19.00
CA ASP A 373 -21.05 -7.28 19.17
C ASP A 373 -21.60 -8.03 20.41
N SER A 374 -22.90 -7.87 20.69
CA SER A 374 -23.57 -8.53 21.82
C SER A 374 -23.58 -10.06 21.73
N SER A 375 -23.32 -10.62 20.55
CA SER A 375 -23.19 -12.06 20.30
C SER A 375 -21.72 -12.54 20.30
N GLY A 376 -20.77 -11.66 20.67
CA GLY A 376 -19.34 -11.96 20.68
C GLY A 376 -18.74 -12.10 19.28
N ARG A 377 -19.36 -11.51 18.25
CA ARG A 377 -18.82 -11.50 16.88
C ARG A 377 -18.07 -10.20 16.64
N HIS A 378 -16.92 -10.30 16.00
CA HIS A 378 -16.14 -9.14 15.60
C HIS A 378 -16.87 -8.32 14.52
N ARG A 379 -16.89 -7.00 14.69
CA ARG A 379 -17.59 -6.03 13.86
C ARG A 379 -16.80 -4.72 13.78
N THR A 380 -17.12 -3.89 12.79
CA THR A 380 -16.68 -2.49 12.73
C THR A 380 -17.83 -1.56 13.13
N GLN A 381 -17.63 -0.25 13.03
CA GLN A 381 -18.71 0.70 13.25
C GLN A 381 -19.83 0.51 12.22
N SER A 382 -19.47 0.35 10.95
CA SER A 382 -20.41 0.21 9.83
C SER A 382 -20.75 -1.24 9.44
N ILE A 383 -19.84 -2.20 9.64
CA ILE A 383 -20.03 -3.60 9.22
C ILE A 383 -20.40 -4.45 10.44
N SER A 384 -21.56 -5.10 10.36
CA SER A 384 -22.06 -5.95 11.45
C SER A 384 -21.22 -7.23 11.62
N GLY A 385 -21.21 -7.80 12.83
CA GLY A 385 -20.50 -9.06 13.07
C GLY A 385 -21.15 -10.28 12.41
N ALA A 386 -22.39 -10.16 11.92
CA ALA A 386 -23.01 -11.16 11.06
C ALA A 386 -22.48 -11.10 9.62
N SER A 387 -21.99 -9.94 9.18
CA SER A 387 -21.36 -9.74 7.88
C SER A 387 -19.90 -10.19 7.87
N GLY A 388 -19.20 -10.20 9.00
CA GLY A 388 -17.82 -10.67 9.11
C GLY A 388 -16.84 -9.74 8.36
N PRO A 389 -16.39 -8.64 9.01
CA PRO A 389 -15.49 -7.68 8.38
C PRO A 389 -14.11 -8.30 8.14
N ILE A 390 -13.58 -8.10 6.94
CA ILE A 390 -12.19 -8.38 6.58
C ILE A 390 -11.65 -7.17 5.82
N THR A 391 -10.49 -6.69 6.21
CA THR A 391 -9.73 -5.63 5.56
C THR A 391 -8.45 -6.20 4.99
N LEU A 392 -8.15 -5.84 3.74
CA LEU A 392 -6.87 -6.08 3.12
C LEU A 392 -6.18 -4.75 2.91
N LEU A 393 -4.91 -4.65 3.31
CA LEU A 393 -4.06 -3.49 3.10
C LEU A 393 -3.03 -3.82 2.03
N GLU A 394 -2.79 -2.90 1.12
CA GLU A 394 -1.72 -3.01 0.15
C GLU A 394 -0.36 -3.14 0.85
N ILE A 395 0.47 -4.10 0.43
CA ILE A 395 1.71 -4.42 1.17
C ILE A 395 2.75 -3.30 1.09
N GLN A 396 2.67 -2.48 0.04
CA GLN A 396 3.48 -1.29 -0.23
C GLN A 396 2.68 -0.35 -1.15
N PRO A 397 3.00 0.95 -1.23
CA PRO A 397 2.30 1.85 -2.15
C PRO A 397 2.44 1.38 -3.59
N ASN A 398 1.31 1.30 -4.30
CA ASN A 398 1.25 1.07 -5.74
C ASN A 398 1.91 -0.25 -6.21
N VAL A 399 1.55 -1.37 -5.60
CA VAL A 399 1.99 -2.71 -6.03
C VAL A 399 0.85 -3.63 -6.47
N GLY A 400 -0.41 -3.33 -6.16
CA GLY A 400 -1.56 -4.18 -6.53
C GLY A 400 -1.59 -5.53 -5.80
N ILE A 401 -0.92 -5.62 -4.65
CA ILE A 401 -0.84 -6.82 -3.81
C ILE A 401 -1.24 -6.43 -2.39
N PHE A 402 -2.23 -7.12 -1.84
CA PHE A 402 -2.88 -6.79 -0.59
C PHE A 402 -2.77 -7.96 0.38
N SER A 403 -2.62 -7.68 1.67
CA SER A 403 -2.53 -8.69 2.73
C SER A 403 -3.59 -8.46 3.81
N ASP A 404 -4.05 -9.54 4.43
CA ASP A 404 -5.00 -9.51 5.54
C ASP A 404 -4.34 -9.42 6.93
N TYR A 405 -3.03 -9.21 6.97
CA TYR A 405 -2.23 -9.21 8.19
C TYR A 405 -1.41 -7.93 8.35
N ASP A 406 -1.15 -7.58 9.61
CA ASP A 406 -0.33 -6.42 9.95
C ASP A 406 1.17 -6.71 9.94
N THR A 407 2.00 -5.70 10.19
CA THR A 407 3.47 -5.84 10.28
C THR A 407 3.98 -6.77 11.39
N LYS A 408 3.09 -7.25 12.28
CA LYS A 408 3.41 -8.21 13.36
C LYS A 408 2.95 -9.63 13.04
N GLY A 409 2.23 -9.84 11.93
CA GLY A 409 1.74 -11.14 11.49
C GLY A 409 0.41 -11.55 12.04
N ILE A 410 -0.32 -10.61 12.65
CA ILE A 410 -1.66 -10.86 13.13
C ILE A 410 -2.61 -10.67 11.95
N ALA A 411 -3.28 -11.75 11.55
CA ALA A 411 -4.24 -11.73 10.46
C ALA A 411 -5.62 -11.29 10.95
N ASP A 412 -6.46 -10.83 10.04
CA ASP A 412 -7.87 -10.58 10.33
C ASP A 412 -8.61 -11.85 10.74
N LEU A 413 -8.13 -13.02 10.30
CA LEU A 413 -8.73 -14.31 10.56
C LEU A 413 -7.82 -15.23 11.39
N LYS A 414 -8.43 -15.96 12.33
CA LYS A 414 -7.76 -16.95 13.17
C LYS A 414 -8.51 -18.27 13.21
N ILE A 415 -7.78 -19.39 13.17
CA ILE A 415 -8.36 -20.71 13.46
C ILE A 415 -8.73 -20.77 14.94
N ILE A 416 -9.99 -21.07 15.24
CA ILE A 416 -10.44 -21.12 16.64
C ILE A 416 -9.70 -22.21 17.43
N ASN A 417 -9.46 -21.96 18.72
CA ASN A 417 -8.63 -22.84 19.58
C ASN A 417 -9.18 -24.27 19.72
N ASN A 418 -10.47 -24.49 19.48
CA ASN A 418 -11.14 -25.79 19.55
C ASN A 418 -11.63 -26.29 18.18
N ALA A 419 -11.06 -25.78 17.07
CA ALA A 419 -11.46 -26.16 15.72
C ALA A 419 -11.29 -27.68 15.53
N MET A 420 -12.31 -28.35 15.01
CA MET A 420 -12.26 -29.80 14.80
C MET A 420 -11.33 -30.13 13.63
N ARG A 421 -10.52 -31.19 13.76
CA ARG A 421 -9.71 -31.72 12.66
C ARG A 421 -10.58 -32.01 11.42
N ASP A 422 -10.02 -31.78 10.25
CA ASP A 422 -10.63 -32.08 8.94
C ASP A 422 -11.90 -31.27 8.64
N THR A 423 -12.12 -30.18 9.38
CA THR A 423 -13.06 -29.13 9.01
C THR A 423 -12.35 -28.05 8.22
N SER A 424 -13.10 -27.29 7.43
CA SER A 424 -12.52 -26.31 6.52
C SER A 424 -13.11 -24.92 6.68
N PHE A 425 -12.30 -23.91 6.42
CA PHE A 425 -12.76 -22.59 6.05
C PHE A 425 -12.79 -22.47 4.52
N LEU A 426 -13.76 -21.73 3.98
CA LEU A 426 -13.82 -21.39 2.57
C LEU A 426 -13.87 -19.87 2.42
N ALA A 427 -12.99 -19.32 1.59
CA ALA A 427 -13.08 -17.95 1.10
C ALA A 427 -13.23 -17.97 -0.42
N LYS A 428 -13.90 -16.96 -0.97
CA LYS A 428 -14.14 -16.83 -2.40
C LYS A 428 -14.03 -15.37 -2.80
N TYR A 429 -13.09 -15.05 -3.68
CA TYR A 429 -12.97 -13.74 -4.31
C TYR A 429 -13.46 -13.88 -5.76
N ASN A 430 -14.69 -13.44 -6.00
CA ASN A 430 -15.44 -13.69 -7.24
C ASN A 430 -15.27 -15.14 -7.73
N ASP A 431 -14.56 -15.40 -8.82
CA ASP A 431 -14.46 -16.73 -9.42
C ASP A 431 -13.38 -17.62 -8.79
N ILE A 432 -12.57 -17.07 -7.88
CA ILE A 432 -11.44 -17.76 -7.24
C ILE A 432 -11.85 -18.23 -5.84
N SER A 433 -11.71 -19.51 -5.56
CA SER A 433 -12.06 -20.12 -4.26
C SER A 433 -10.83 -20.68 -3.56
N TYR A 434 -10.77 -20.48 -2.24
CA TYR A 434 -9.68 -20.87 -1.37
C TYR A 434 -10.23 -21.69 -0.21
N SER A 435 -9.60 -22.82 0.09
CA SER A 435 -9.97 -23.64 1.24
C SER A 435 -8.78 -23.91 2.13
N ILE A 436 -9.00 -23.73 3.43
CA ILE A 436 -8.04 -24.03 4.48
C ILE A 436 -8.63 -25.14 5.33
N VAL A 437 -7.86 -26.20 5.57
CA VAL A 437 -8.28 -27.37 6.32
C VAL A 437 -7.55 -27.44 7.66
N VAL A 438 -8.29 -27.66 8.74
CA VAL A 438 -7.71 -27.82 10.07
C VAL A 438 -7.00 -29.17 10.16
N LYS A 439 -5.71 -29.14 10.47
CA LYS A 439 -4.91 -30.34 10.74
C LYS A 439 -4.20 -30.15 12.07
N TYR A 440 -4.29 -31.13 12.99
CA TYR A 440 -3.41 -31.11 14.16
C TYR A 440 -2.07 -31.69 13.76
N HIS A 441 -1.02 -30.97 14.12
CA HIS A 441 0.35 -31.39 13.98
C HIS A 441 0.82 -32.06 15.27
N THR A 442 1.57 -33.13 15.12
CA THR A 442 2.39 -33.71 16.19
C THR A 442 3.84 -33.43 15.83
N ALA A 443 4.59 -32.73 16.68
CA ALA A 443 6.02 -32.58 16.48
C ALA A 443 6.72 -33.91 16.80
N THR A 444 7.56 -34.40 15.88
CA THR A 444 8.44 -35.54 16.14
C THR A 444 9.85 -35.02 16.33
N LEU A 445 10.40 -35.14 17.54
CA LEU A 445 11.79 -34.86 17.86
C LEU A 445 12.59 -36.16 17.72
N THR A 446 13.38 -36.27 16.66
CA THR A 446 14.35 -37.35 16.53
C THR A 446 15.66 -36.89 17.16
N MET A 447 16.01 -37.47 18.31
CA MET A 447 17.35 -37.31 18.88
C MET A 447 18.24 -38.40 18.29
N GLU A 448 19.26 -38.01 17.52
CA GLU A 448 20.33 -38.94 17.17
C GLU A 448 21.24 -39.15 18.39
N ILE A 449 21.69 -40.39 18.56
CA ILE A 449 22.71 -40.71 19.56
C ILE A 449 23.98 -39.96 19.13
N PRO A 450 24.67 -39.22 20.03
CA PRO A 450 25.93 -38.56 19.69
C PRO A 450 26.87 -39.58 19.05
N HIS A 451 27.42 -39.25 17.89
CA HIS A 451 28.41 -40.10 17.22
C HIS A 451 29.55 -40.40 18.20
N ALA A 452 29.61 -41.64 18.69
CA ALA A 452 30.74 -42.10 19.46
C ALA A 452 31.91 -42.23 18.48
N ASN A 453 32.83 -41.26 18.50
CA ASN A 453 34.14 -41.41 17.89
C ASN A 453 34.84 -42.58 18.58
N THR A 454 34.64 -43.78 18.05
CA THR A 454 35.26 -45.00 18.55
C THR A 454 36.70 -45.01 18.05
N GLN A 455 37.61 -44.31 18.73
CA GLN A 455 39.01 -44.67 18.65
C GLN A 455 39.22 -45.87 19.56
N THR A 456 39.52 -47.02 18.93
CA THR A 456 39.97 -48.24 19.59
C THR A 456 41.27 -47.97 20.35
N GLN A 457 41.18 -47.79 21.66
CA GLN A 457 42.29 -47.95 22.59
C GLN A 457 41.87 -49.02 23.60
N ASN A 458 42.54 -50.17 23.55
CA ASN A 458 42.41 -51.25 24.51
C ASN A 458 42.79 -50.73 25.91
N VAL A 459 41.80 -50.42 26.75
CA VAL A 459 42.00 -50.26 28.19
C VAL A 459 40.95 -51.10 28.90
N GLN A 460 41.45 -51.98 29.77
CA GLN A 460 40.64 -52.87 30.59
C GLN A 460 39.58 -52.10 31.38
N THR A 461 38.35 -52.59 31.28
CA THR A 461 37.19 -52.17 32.06
C THR A 461 37.43 -52.32 33.55
N LYS A 462 37.38 -51.21 34.29
CA LYS A 462 36.94 -51.20 35.69
C LYS A 462 35.49 -50.72 35.68
N VAL A 463 34.55 -51.65 35.85
CA VAL A 463 33.13 -51.33 36.03
C VAL A 463 33.00 -50.60 37.36
N ILE A 464 32.73 -49.30 37.31
CA ILE A 464 32.21 -48.54 38.44
C ILE A 464 30.73 -48.31 38.13
N THR A 465 29.85 -48.99 38.85
CA THR A 465 28.43 -48.68 38.87
C THR A 465 28.25 -47.28 39.48
N HIS A 466 27.74 -46.33 38.71
CA HIS A 466 27.31 -45.03 39.23
C HIS A 466 25.83 -44.79 38.92
N ASN A 467 25.13 -44.37 39.97
CA ASN A 467 23.69 -44.16 40.06
C ASN A 467 23.23 -43.05 39.07
N PRO A 468 22.15 -43.26 38.27
CA PRO A 468 21.66 -42.31 37.26
C PRO A 468 21.26 -40.91 37.77
N ASP A 469 21.13 -40.70 39.08
CA ASP A 469 20.64 -39.43 39.64
C ASP A 469 21.64 -38.25 39.56
N THR A 470 22.91 -38.49 39.25
CA THR A 470 23.96 -37.43 39.27
C THR A 470 24.18 -36.74 37.92
N VAL A 471 23.77 -37.36 36.82
CA VAL A 471 23.90 -36.77 35.46
C VAL A 471 22.83 -35.71 35.22
N PHE A 472 21.62 -35.91 35.78
CA PHE A 472 20.49 -34.98 35.64
C PHE A 472 20.74 -33.65 36.38
N ILE A 473 21.41 -33.69 37.54
CA ILE A 473 21.73 -32.48 38.33
C ILE A 473 22.86 -31.66 37.71
N SER A 474 23.81 -32.29 37.01
CA SER A 474 24.94 -31.60 36.39
C SER A 474 24.53 -30.82 35.12
N PHE A 475 23.57 -31.34 34.34
CA PHE A 475 23.02 -30.63 33.18
C PHE A 475 22.12 -29.45 33.56
N LEU A 476 21.34 -29.58 34.64
CA LEU A 476 20.49 -28.48 35.13
C LEU A 476 21.33 -27.32 35.71
N LYS A 477 22.47 -27.62 36.35
CA LYS A 477 23.42 -26.60 36.84
C LYS A 477 24.09 -25.83 35.70
N LEU A 478 24.38 -26.45 34.56
CA LEU A 478 25.08 -25.79 33.45
C LEU A 478 24.19 -24.77 32.71
N SER A 479 22.88 -25.03 32.63
CA SER A 479 21.92 -24.14 31.98
C SER A 479 21.52 -22.95 32.87
N ILE A 480 21.42 -23.15 34.19
CA ILE A 480 21.10 -22.05 35.14
C ILE A 480 22.28 -21.08 35.30
N VAL A 481 23.52 -21.56 35.23
CA VAL A 481 24.72 -20.69 35.33
C VAL A 481 24.92 -19.84 34.07
N LYS A 482 24.53 -20.33 32.88
CA LYS A 482 24.57 -19.53 31.64
C LYS A 482 23.56 -18.36 31.64
N SER A 483 22.38 -18.55 32.22
CA SER A 483 21.37 -17.49 32.34
C SER A 483 21.69 -16.47 33.44
N LEU A 484 22.40 -16.86 34.51
CA LEU A 484 22.88 -15.90 35.53
C LEU A 484 24.05 -15.04 35.05
N PHE A 485 24.95 -15.58 34.21
CA PHE A 485 26.09 -14.82 33.67
C PHE A 485 25.68 -13.73 32.67
N LEU A 486 24.57 -13.90 31.95
CA LEU A 486 24.03 -12.83 31.09
C LEU A 486 23.36 -11.69 31.87
N TYR A 487 22.86 -11.94 33.09
CA TYR A 487 22.23 -10.90 33.91
C TYR A 487 23.25 -10.05 34.69
N GLN A 488 24.44 -10.58 34.97
CA GLN A 488 25.50 -9.88 35.72
C GLN A 488 26.46 -9.07 34.82
N PHE A 489 26.46 -9.32 33.51
CA PHE A 489 27.25 -8.54 32.54
C PHE A 489 26.58 -7.19 32.17
N PHE A 490 25.27 -7.04 32.38
CA PHE A 490 24.53 -5.79 32.12
C PHE A 490 24.46 -4.84 33.33
N THR A 491 24.92 -5.24 34.52
CA THR A 491 24.88 -4.41 35.74
C THR A 491 26.25 -3.87 36.18
N THR A 492 27.33 -4.15 35.45
CA THR A 492 28.70 -3.73 35.81
C THR A 492 29.39 -2.79 34.81
N LEU A 493 28.73 -2.41 33.71
CA LEU A 493 29.13 -1.29 32.86
C LEU A 493 28.19 -0.11 33.11
N GLY A 494 28.54 0.70 34.12
CA GLY A 494 27.78 1.89 34.49
C GLY A 494 27.69 2.90 33.35
N PHE A 495 26.49 3.02 32.79
CA PHE A 495 26.03 4.26 32.16
C PHE A 495 24.82 4.77 32.96
N ASN A 496 25.08 5.83 33.71
CA ASN A 496 24.06 6.68 34.33
C ASN A 496 23.80 7.82 33.34
N VAL A 497 22.60 7.92 32.76
CA VAL A 497 21.96 9.21 32.41
C VAL A 497 20.43 9.04 32.42
N MET A 498 19.82 9.61 33.47
CA MET A 498 18.53 10.32 33.54
C MET A 498 17.46 10.07 32.46
N MET A 499 16.32 9.50 32.90
CA MET A 499 15.12 10.30 33.17
C MET A 499 14.70 10.10 34.62
#